data_AF-A0A1R4I912-F1
#
_entry.id   AF-A0A1R4I912-F1
#
_cell.length_a   1.000
_cell.length_b   1.000
_cell.length_c   1.000
_cell.angle_alpha   90.00
_cell.angle_beta   90.00
_cell.angle_gamma   90.00
#
_symmetry.space_group_name_H-M   'P 1'
#
loop_
_entity.id
_entity.type
_entity.pdbx_description
1 polymer ?
#
loop_
_entity_poly.entity_id
_entity_poly.type
_entity_poly.pdbx_seq_one_letter_code
_entity_poly.pdbx_strand_id
1 'polypeptide(L)' 'MEKNDKYLLEVRWESLEDHTIGFRGSEDYQQWKQLLHHFYAPFPIVEHYI' A
#
# COMPACT_ATOMS: atom_id res chain seq x y z
N MET A 1 12.84 -9.06 17.14
CA MET A 1 13.30 -7.76 17.64
C MET A 1 12.45 -6.68 16.96
N GLU A 2 12.00 -5.70 17.71
CA GLU A 2 11.18 -4.58 17.21
C GLU A 2 11.97 -3.71 16.20
N LYS A 3 11.25 -3.02 15.30
CA LYS A 3 11.81 -2.09 14.32
C LYS A 3 11.06 -0.77 14.36
N ASN A 4 11.72 0.29 14.82
CA ASN A 4 11.11 1.60 15.06
C ASN A 4 10.69 2.36 13.79
N ASP A 5 11.28 2.00 12.65
CA ASP A 5 11.06 2.58 11.33
C ASP A 5 10.14 1.72 10.45
N LYS A 6 9.57 0.65 11.01
CA LYS A 6 8.67 -0.26 10.29
C LYS A 6 7.22 0.02 10.67
N TYR A 7 6.44 0.37 9.66
CA TYR A 7 5.00 0.59 9.78
C TYR A 7 4.23 -0.51 9.06
N LEU A 8 3.04 -0.84 9.57
CA LEU A 8 2.07 -1.71 8.91
C LEU A 8 0.83 -0.88 8.59
N LEU A 9 0.38 -0.98 7.34
CA LEU A 9 -0.88 -0.38 6.89
C LEU A 9 -1.86 -1.50 6.58
N GLU A 10 -2.91 -1.64 7.40
CA GLU A 10 -4.03 -2.52 7.11
C GLU A 10 -5.06 -1.74 6.28
N VAL A 11 -5.42 -2.27 5.11
CA VAL A 11 -6.51 -1.75 4.28
C VAL A 11 -7.46 -2.90 3.99
N ARG A 12 -8.75 -2.67 4.25
CA ARG A 12 -9.80 -3.66 4.00
C ARG A 12 -10.43 -3.41 2.64
N TRP A 13 -10.40 -4.44 1.82
CA TRP A 13 -11.00 -4.45 0.50
C TRP A 13 -12.11 -5.50 0.46
N GLU A 14 -13.13 -5.27 -0.36
CA GLU A 14 -14.18 -6.28 -0.59
C GLU A 14 -13.65 -7.43 -1.45
N SER A 15 -12.77 -7.13 -2.41
CA SER A 15 -12.08 -8.10 -3.28
C SER A 15 -10.60 -7.77 -3.50
N LEU A 16 -9.85 -8.74 -4.04
CA LEU A 16 -8.44 -8.53 -4.42
C LEU A 16 -8.32 -7.52 -5.57
N GLU A 17 -9.29 -7.54 -6.47
CA GLU A 17 -9.39 -6.70 -7.67
C GLU A 17 -9.58 -5.23 -7.31
N ASP A 18 -10.34 -4.92 -6.25
CA ASP A 18 -10.53 -3.54 -5.79
C ASP A 18 -9.22 -2.86 -5.43
N HIS A 19 -8.27 -3.60 -4.83
CA HIS A 19 -6.92 -3.10 -4.62
C HIS A 19 -6.11 -3.13 -5.92
N THR A 20 -5.93 -4.32 -6.51
CA THR A 20 -4.88 -4.56 -7.51
C THR A 20 -5.18 -3.98 -8.89
N ILE A 21 -6.46 -3.76 -9.20
CA ILE A 21 -6.93 -3.20 -10.47
C ILE A 21 -7.57 -1.84 -10.22
N GLY A 22 -8.56 -1.78 -9.32
CA GLY A 22 -9.32 -0.56 -9.03
C GLY A 22 -8.44 0.57 -8.51
N PHE A 23 -7.99 0.44 -7.26
CA PHE A 23 -7.15 1.45 -6.62
C PHE A 23 -5.84 1.66 -7.38
N ARG A 24 -5.10 0.59 -7.71
CA ARG A 24 -3.82 0.72 -8.45
C ARG A 24 -3.95 1.42 -9.80
N GLY A 25 -5.12 1.38 -10.44
CA GLY A 25 -5.40 2.04 -11.71
C GLY A 25 -5.96 3.46 -11.58
N SER A 26 -6.33 3.92 -10.38
CA SER A 26 -7.02 5.18 -10.18
C SER A 26 -6.08 6.40 -10.13
N GLU A 27 -6.67 7.59 -10.28
CA GLU A 27 -5.98 8.87 -10.04
C GLU A 27 -5.55 9.03 -8.58
N ASP A 28 -6.38 8.54 -7.64
CA ASP A 28 -6.08 8.56 -6.21
C ASP A 28 -4.79 7.80 -5.88
N TYR A 29 -4.50 6.69 -6.58
CA TYR A 29 -3.21 6.01 -6.41
C TYR A 29 -2.03 6.85 -6.90
N GLN A 30 -2.20 7.66 -7.94
CA GLN A 30 -1.12 8.58 -8.35
C GLN A 30 -0.83 9.61 -7.27
N GLN A 31 -1.86 10.17 -6.64
CA GLN A 31 -1.70 11.09 -5.52
C GLN A 31 -1.07 10.39 -4.30
N TRP A 32 -1.55 9.19 -3.96
CA TRP A 32 -0.97 8.36 -2.90
C TRP A 32 0.53 8.13 -3.11
N LYS A 33 0.93 7.74 -4.33
CA LYS A 33 2.34 7.55 -4.68
C LYS A 33 3.16 8.82 -4.48
N GLN A 34 2.70 9.96 -4.97
CA GLN A 34 3.42 11.23 -4.85
C GLN A 34 3.67 11.61 -3.38
N LEU A 35 2.67 11.38 -2.53
CA LEU A 35 2.73 11.70 -1.11
C LEU A 35 3.66 10.75 -0.33
N LEU A 36 3.72 9.46 -0.68
CA LEU A 36 4.32 8.45 0.21
C LEU A 36 5.54 7.72 -0.34
N HIS A 37 5.66 7.53 -1.65
CA HIS A 37 6.70 6.64 -2.20
C HIS A 37 8.13 7.07 -1.84
N HIS A 38 8.38 8.36 -1.67
CA HIS A 38 9.71 8.87 -1.33
C HIS A 38 10.15 8.58 0.11
N PHE A 39 9.24 8.15 0.99
CA PHE A 39 9.57 7.67 2.33
C PHE A 39 9.88 6.16 2.37
N TYR A 40 9.64 5.43 1.28
CA TYR A 40 9.84 3.98 1.25
C TYR A 40 11.31 3.64 1.02
N ALA A 41 11.89 2.89 1.97
CA ALA A 41 13.23 2.34 1.86
C ALA A 41 13.31 0.97 2.55
N PRO A 42 13.23 -0.17 1.80
CA PRO A 42 12.92 -0.33 0.37
C PRO A 42 11.41 -0.16 0.08
N PHE A 43 10.97 -0.51 -1.14
CA PHE A 43 9.53 -0.65 -1.40
C PHE A 43 8.87 -1.61 -0.39
N PRO A 44 7.66 -1.28 0.10
CA PRO A 44 6.97 -2.13 1.06
C PRO A 44 6.60 -3.47 0.42
N ILE A 45 6.62 -4.51 1.26
CA ILE A 45 6.01 -5.80 0.93
C ILE A 45 4.49 -5.61 1.09
N VAL A 46 3.74 -6.11 0.10
CA VAL A 46 2.28 -5.99 0.07
C VAL A 46 1.71 -7.41 0.03
N GLU A 47 0.94 -7.76 1.05
CA GLU A 47 0.33 -9.08 1.23
C GLU A 47 -1.19 -8.92 1.40
N HIS A 48 -1.93 -9.94 0.99
CA HIS A 48 -3.38 -10.03 1.15
C HIS A 48 -3.70 -11.28 1.97
N TYR A 49 -4.59 -11.13 2.95
CA TYR A 49 -5.00 -12.21 3.85
C TYR A 49 -6.51 -12.42 3.72
N ILE A 50 -6.95 -13.67 3.78
CA ILE A 50 -8.36 -14.11 3.69
C ILE A 50 -8.81 -14.58 5.07
#